data_AF-A0A3D3CF68-F1
#
_entry.id   AF-A0A3D3CF68-F1
#
_cell.length_a   1.000
_cell.length_b   1.000
_cell.length_c   1.000
_cell.angle_alpha   90.00
_cell.angle_beta   90.00
_cell.angle_gamma   90.00
#
_symmetry.space_group_name_H-M   'P 1'
#
loop_
_entity.id
_entity.type
_entity.pdbx_description
1 polymer ?
#
loop_
_entity_poly.entity_id
_entity_poly.type
_entity_poly.pdbx_seq_one_letter_code
_entity_poly.pdbx_strand_id
1 'polypeptide(L)'
;MNSFVKVIHGKQHEENAYSAIAAVCTEPLEGKKVLLKVNTGFKGEARTGLCTNPDVVAGLIRFFKERGAQRITVGDSSIVGIDSIEALTAAGILEVCQRLGVYCVDLNSFDPVEKKIRNGQMVDSILFSSALFDNDIVVTVPVVKTHMYTGATLGIKNMKGCMYKREKTKLHRLSKPLPENALGRSLDYGLLDLTTVCYADYSVVDGTICMEGFGPSGGTPVELDVVLASREPIAADLVALRLMGIPLEDVGHLNIISKARGVSYNTITVDPADYERFGRKFVTAGEAKLGISSGTLTMEDESACSACHAALIQFLRYHLHEFEGGEPRTIFAGKDVTEEAIRAAKNPCLVGNCTVQFKELAPFCKGCPPIPSEITKTLKGEAGVSIRYLGHSCFQVRSKEYSILFDPFLSHNPLAAVRADDVTATAIFVSHGHDDHVGDAVSIATRCGARVYATVETASLFPQEIKLEVGQIGGAIRTDFGRVKFLPALHGSGVAGGLACGFLLEIEGKKIYYAGDTGLSVEMSLLAEEKIDVALLPIGDRFTMGPEDALRAVRMIAPKTVIPMHYNTMPPIEQDPLVFKQRVEEATDAQVVVLDIGEIMSM
;
A
#
# COMPACT_ATOMS: atom_id res chain seq x y z
N MET A 1 34.95 0.60 -22.29
CA MET A 1 34.88 -0.78 -22.81
C MET A 1 33.49 -0.97 -23.35
N ASN A 2 33.35 -1.53 -24.57
CA ASN A 2 32.02 -1.86 -25.09
C ASN A 2 31.42 -2.97 -24.24
N SER A 3 30.14 -2.84 -23.88
CA SER A 3 29.41 -3.89 -23.19
C SER A 3 29.11 -5.02 -24.17
N PHE A 4 29.15 -6.27 -23.72
CA PHE A 4 28.86 -7.43 -24.55
C PHE A 4 27.58 -8.13 -24.06
N VAL A 5 26.70 -8.48 -25.00
CA VAL A 5 25.47 -9.23 -24.72
C VAL A 5 25.42 -10.46 -25.63
N LYS A 6 25.35 -11.64 -25.00
CA LYS A 6 25.09 -12.90 -25.72
C LYS A 6 23.58 -13.12 -25.78
N VAL A 7 23.05 -13.38 -26.98
CA VAL A 7 21.64 -13.73 -27.21
C VAL A 7 21.59 -15.13 -27.81
N ILE A 8 20.80 -16.02 -27.21
CA ILE A 8 20.59 -17.39 -27.70
C ILE A 8 19.10 -17.61 -27.88
N HIS A 9 18.70 -18.01 -29.08
CA HIS A 9 17.32 -18.33 -29.42
C HIS A 9 17.15 -19.84 -29.59
N GLY A 10 16.15 -20.42 -28.93
CA GLY A 10 15.79 -21.82 -29.06
C GLY A 10 15.00 -22.38 -27.88
N LYS A 11 14.46 -23.60 -28.07
CA LYS A 11 13.60 -24.28 -27.10
C LYS A 11 14.34 -25.11 -26.04
N GLN A 12 15.66 -25.27 -26.18
CA GLN A 12 16.49 -25.96 -25.18
C GLN A 12 16.89 -24.98 -24.07
N HIS A 13 15.93 -24.56 -23.26
CA HIS A 13 16.09 -23.44 -22.34
C HIS A 13 17.25 -23.62 -21.34
N GLU A 14 17.45 -24.84 -20.83
CA GLU A 14 18.57 -25.19 -19.93
C GLU A 14 19.94 -25.01 -20.61
N GLU A 15 20.12 -25.54 -21.82
CA GLU A 15 21.36 -25.43 -22.59
C GLU A 15 21.61 -23.98 -23.06
N ASN A 16 20.54 -23.27 -23.41
CA ASN A 16 20.61 -21.86 -23.79
C ASN A 16 21.07 -20.98 -22.63
N ALA A 17 20.53 -21.19 -21.42
CA ALA A 17 20.95 -20.45 -20.24
C ALA A 17 22.41 -20.72 -19.87
N TYR A 18 22.83 -21.99 -19.90
CA TYR A 18 24.23 -22.39 -19.70
C TYR A 18 25.16 -21.70 -20.70
N SER A 19 24.83 -21.77 -21.99
CA SER A 19 25.66 -21.23 -23.07
C SER A 19 25.72 -19.70 -23.02
N ALA A 20 24.62 -19.05 -22.65
CA ALA A 20 24.55 -17.60 -22.54
C ALA A 20 25.46 -17.08 -21.41
N ILE A 21 25.36 -17.65 -20.20
CA ILE A 21 26.24 -17.25 -19.09
C ILE A 21 27.70 -17.60 -19.36
N ALA A 22 27.98 -18.74 -20.01
CA ALA A 22 29.34 -19.16 -20.35
C ALA A 22 30.07 -18.18 -21.29
N ALA A 23 29.33 -17.50 -22.16
CA ALA A 23 29.88 -16.51 -23.07
C ALA A 23 30.31 -15.20 -22.38
N VAL A 24 29.79 -14.91 -21.19
CA VAL A 24 30.01 -13.62 -20.50
C VAL A 24 30.74 -13.77 -19.17
N CYS A 25 30.60 -14.92 -18.50
CA CYS A 25 31.29 -15.24 -17.26
C CYS A 25 32.56 -16.06 -17.57
N THR A 26 33.69 -15.37 -17.66
CA THR A 26 35.01 -15.95 -17.95
C THR A 26 35.95 -15.98 -16.74
N GLU A 27 35.51 -15.44 -15.60
CA GLU A 27 36.32 -15.42 -14.39
C GLU A 27 36.37 -16.80 -13.70
N PRO A 28 37.42 -17.08 -12.91
CA PRO A 28 37.48 -18.31 -12.11
C PRO A 28 36.37 -18.36 -11.06
N LEU A 29 35.67 -19.49 -10.98
CA LEU A 29 34.53 -19.69 -10.08
C LEU A 29 34.84 -20.61 -8.89
N GLU A 30 36.03 -21.22 -8.86
CA GLU A 30 36.43 -22.12 -7.77
C GLU A 30 36.44 -21.38 -6.43
N GLY A 31 35.74 -21.93 -5.44
CA GLY A 31 35.62 -21.33 -4.11
C GLY A 31 34.60 -20.20 -3.98
N LYS A 32 33.98 -19.73 -5.08
CA LYS A 32 33.04 -18.60 -5.07
C LYS A 32 31.65 -18.99 -4.57
N LYS A 33 31.00 -18.09 -3.85
CA LYS A 33 29.59 -18.17 -3.45
C LYS A 33 28.73 -17.35 -4.41
N VAL A 34 27.72 -17.98 -5.00
CA VAL A 34 26.91 -17.41 -6.08
C VAL A 34 25.46 -17.31 -5.65
N LEU A 35 24.86 -16.13 -5.83
CA LEU A 35 23.42 -15.91 -5.68
C LEU A 35 22.76 -15.80 -7.07
N LEU A 36 21.84 -16.70 -7.37
CA LEU A 36 20.91 -16.58 -8.50
C LEU A 36 19.63 -15.90 -8.01
N LYS A 37 19.52 -14.60 -8.29
CA LYS A 37 18.36 -13.77 -7.96
C LYS A 37 17.27 -13.93 -9.03
N VAL A 38 16.43 -14.95 -8.88
CA VAL A 38 15.31 -15.23 -9.79
C VAL A 38 14.16 -14.24 -9.60
N ASN A 39 13.15 -14.29 -10.47
CA ASN A 39 11.92 -13.52 -10.39
C ASN A 39 10.73 -14.44 -10.12
N THR A 40 10.10 -14.34 -8.95
CA THR A 40 8.80 -14.96 -8.67
C THR A 40 7.71 -13.91 -8.56
N GLY A 41 7.91 -12.89 -7.72
CA GLY A 41 7.01 -11.75 -7.53
C GLY A 41 5.64 -12.13 -6.92
N PHE A 42 4.89 -12.99 -7.59
CA PHE A 42 3.58 -13.54 -7.22
C PHE A 42 3.61 -15.07 -7.29
N LYS A 43 2.59 -15.73 -6.73
CA LYS A 43 2.40 -17.17 -6.87
C LYS A 43 1.84 -17.50 -8.26
N GLY A 44 2.56 -18.29 -9.03
CA GLY A 44 2.11 -18.77 -10.34
C GLY A 44 3.19 -19.54 -11.09
N GLU A 45 2.78 -20.19 -12.16
CA GLU A 45 3.65 -21.06 -12.95
C GLU A 45 4.44 -20.29 -14.00
N ALA A 46 5.67 -20.73 -14.29
CA ALA A 46 6.56 -20.08 -15.26
C ALA A 46 5.95 -19.98 -16.67
N ARG A 47 5.09 -20.94 -17.06
CA ARG A 47 4.36 -20.93 -18.35
C ARG A 47 3.44 -19.73 -18.56
N THR A 48 3.20 -18.93 -17.52
CA THR A 48 2.38 -17.72 -17.60
C THR A 48 3.19 -16.45 -17.91
N GLY A 49 4.52 -16.55 -18.03
CA GLY A 49 5.43 -15.40 -18.15
C GLY A 49 5.53 -14.54 -16.89
N LEU A 50 4.98 -15.04 -15.77
CA LEU A 50 4.96 -14.35 -14.48
C LEU A 50 6.32 -14.39 -13.77
N CYS A 51 6.98 -15.55 -13.83
CA CYS A 51 8.18 -15.88 -13.08
C CYS A 51 9.23 -16.57 -13.96
N THR A 52 10.47 -16.63 -13.48
CA THR A 52 11.61 -17.25 -14.17
C THR A 52 11.36 -18.73 -14.44
N ASN A 53 11.71 -19.17 -15.63
CA ASN A 53 11.63 -20.55 -16.09
C ASN A 53 12.60 -21.45 -15.31
N PRO A 54 12.11 -22.57 -14.71
CA PRO A 54 12.95 -23.49 -13.96
C PRO A 54 14.09 -24.12 -14.77
N ASP A 55 13.93 -24.28 -16.09
CA ASP A 55 14.99 -24.81 -16.96
C ASP A 55 16.15 -23.81 -17.12
N VAL A 56 15.83 -22.50 -17.20
CA VAL A 56 16.85 -21.45 -17.19
C VAL A 56 17.65 -21.49 -15.89
N VAL A 57 16.96 -21.67 -14.75
CA VAL A 57 17.61 -21.83 -13.45
C VAL A 57 18.49 -23.09 -13.40
N ALA A 58 18.03 -24.22 -13.94
CA ALA A 58 18.81 -25.46 -14.03
C ALA A 58 20.12 -25.26 -14.80
N GLY A 59 20.05 -24.56 -15.94
CA GLY A 59 21.21 -24.31 -16.81
C GLY A 59 22.27 -23.47 -16.11
N LEU A 60 21.85 -22.46 -15.34
CA LEU A 60 22.74 -21.64 -14.54
C LEU A 60 23.35 -22.42 -13.37
N ILE A 61 22.56 -23.20 -12.64
CA ILE A 61 23.08 -24.05 -11.55
C ILE A 61 24.16 -25.00 -12.09
N ARG A 62 23.89 -25.67 -13.22
CA ARG A 62 24.84 -26.58 -13.87
C ARG A 62 26.13 -25.86 -14.22
N PHE A 63 26.05 -24.69 -14.87
CA PHE A 63 27.21 -23.88 -15.23
C PHE A 63 28.12 -23.56 -14.04
N PHE A 64 27.55 -23.01 -12.95
CA PHE A 64 28.34 -22.62 -11.79
C PHE A 64 28.90 -23.84 -11.05
N LYS A 65 28.15 -24.95 -10.99
CA LYS A 65 28.57 -26.18 -10.33
C LYS A 65 29.74 -26.86 -11.05
N GLU A 66 29.64 -26.98 -12.38
CA GLU A 66 30.71 -27.57 -13.22
C GLU A 66 32.01 -26.76 -13.17
N ARG A 67 31.93 -25.46 -12.89
CA ARG A 67 33.08 -24.57 -12.74
C ARG A 67 33.58 -24.40 -11.30
N GLY A 68 33.09 -25.21 -10.37
CA GLY A 68 33.64 -25.31 -9.01
C GLY A 68 33.15 -24.27 -8.02
N ALA A 69 32.02 -23.60 -8.26
CA ALA A 69 31.42 -22.70 -7.27
C ALA A 69 31.19 -23.44 -5.93
N GLN A 70 31.68 -22.85 -4.83
CA GLN A 70 31.59 -23.45 -3.50
C GLN A 70 30.13 -23.58 -3.03
N ARG A 71 29.33 -22.55 -3.30
CA ARG A 71 27.93 -22.48 -2.88
C ARG A 71 27.12 -21.79 -3.95
N ILE A 72 25.98 -22.39 -4.29
CA ILE A 72 24.98 -21.77 -5.15
C ILE A 72 23.70 -21.63 -4.32
N THR A 73 23.20 -20.41 -4.26
CA THR A 73 21.94 -20.07 -3.60
C THR A 73 21.01 -19.49 -4.65
N VAL A 74 19.79 -20.00 -4.72
CA VAL A 74 18.73 -19.52 -5.59
C VAL A 74 17.66 -18.90 -4.71
N GLY A 75 17.22 -17.69 -5.02
CA GLY A 75 16.20 -17.07 -4.19
C GLY A 75 15.60 -15.82 -4.79
N ASP A 76 14.42 -15.49 -4.29
CA ASP A 76 13.76 -14.20 -4.45
C ASP A 76 13.16 -13.82 -3.10
N SER A 77 12.69 -12.58 -2.98
CA SER A 77 11.69 -12.25 -1.98
C SER A 77 10.47 -11.65 -2.66
N SER A 78 9.37 -12.39 -2.61
CA SER A 78 8.13 -12.05 -3.30
C SER A 78 7.50 -10.75 -2.76
N ILE A 79 6.45 -10.30 -3.43
CA ILE A 79 5.72 -9.09 -3.01
C ILE A 79 5.19 -9.24 -1.57
N VAL A 80 5.08 -8.13 -0.86
CA VAL A 80 4.58 -8.11 0.52
C VAL A 80 3.22 -8.83 0.60
N GLY A 81 3.11 -9.80 1.50
CA GLY A 81 1.91 -10.62 1.69
C GLY A 81 1.92 -11.96 0.94
N ILE A 82 2.95 -12.26 0.15
CA ILE A 82 3.14 -13.55 -0.51
C ILE A 82 4.34 -14.28 0.12
N ASP A 83 4.15 -15.55 0.46
CA ASP A 83 5.24 -16.43 0.89
C ASP A 83 6.18 -16.75 -0.29
N SER A 84 7.45 -16.42 -0.15
CA SER A 84 8.43 -16.57 -1.24
C SER A 84 8.72 -18.02 -1.58
N ILE A 85 8.68 -18.94 -0.60
CA ILE A 85 8.92 -20.37 -0.82
C ILE A 85 7.74 -20.98 -1.58
N GLU A 86 6.50 -20.61 -1.24
CA GLU A 86 5.33 -21.00 -2.03
C GLU A 86 5.40 -20.50 -3.47
N ALA A 87 5.86 -19.26 -3.68
CA ALA A 87 6.02 -18.70 -5.03
C ALA A 87 7.12 -19.42 -5.83
N LEU A 88 8.27 -19.73 -5.20
CA LEU A 88 9.34 -20.53 -5.79
C LEU A 88 8.89 -21.96 -6.11
N THR A 89 8.02 -22.53 -5.28
CA THR A 89 7.40 -23.85 -5.51
C THR A 89 6.45 -23.80 -6.70
N ALA A 90 5.55 -22.82 -6.75
CA ALA A 90 4.59 -22.66 -7.86
C ALA A 90 5.29 -22.42 -9.21
N ALA A 91 6.47 -21.78 -9.19
CA ALA A 91 7.30 -21.58 -10.38
C ALA A 91 8.04 -22.85 -10.84
N GLY A 92 8.08 -23.93 -10.03
CA GLY A 92 8.89 -25.13 -10.27
C GLY A 92 10.38 -24.98 -9.93
N ILE A 93 10.79 -23.81 -9.43
CA ILE A 93 12.21 -23.50 -9.14
C ILE A 93 12.71 -24.29 -7.93
N LEU A 94 11.86 -24.47 -6.90
CA LEU A 94 12.23 -25.24 -5.70
C LEU A 94 12.58 -26.69 -6.06
N GLU A 95 11.80 -27.32 -6.94
CA GLU A 95 12.03 -28.69 -7.39
C GLU A 95 13.37 -28.83 -8.13
N VAL A 96 13.69 -27.89 -9.02
CA VAL A 96 15.00 -27.84 -9.70
C VAL A 96 16.14 -27.71 -8.70
N CYS A 97 16.01 -26.83 -7.71
CA CYS A 97 17.03 -26.64 -6.69
C CYS A 97 17.27 -27.91 -5.86
N GLN A 98 16.19 -28.60 -5.47
CA GLN A 98 16.27 -29.87 -4.75
C GLN A 98 16.93 -30.96 -5.59
N ARG A 99 16.52 -31.11 -6.85
CA ARG A 99 17.08 -32.08 -7.81
C ARG A 99 18.58 -31.87 -8.04
N LEU A 100 19.03 -30.62 -8.12
CA LEU A 100 20.44 -30.29 -8.38
C LEU A 100 21.29 -30.13 -7.11
N GLY A 101 20.66 -30.21 -5.93
CA GLY A 101 21.32 -30.16 -4.63
C GLY A 101 21.87 -28.77 -4.27
N VAL A 102 21.09 -27.71 -4.50
CA VAL A 102 21.44 -26.33 -4.15
C VAL A 102 20.41 -25.69 -3.24
N TYR A 103 20.79 -24.60 -2.56
CA TYR A 103 19.90 -23.92 -1.60
C TYR A 103 18.85 -23.08 -2.35
N CYS A 104 17.57 -23.28 -2.04
CA CYS A 104 16.46 -22.43 -2.47
C CYS A 104 15.93 -21.67 -1.25
N VAL A 105 15.93 -20.33 -1.30
CA VAL A 105 15.70 -19.51 -0.09
C VAL A 105 14.74 -18.34 -0.33
N ASP A 106 14.00 -17.97 0.71
CA ASP A 106 13.39 -16.64 0.81
C ASP A 106 14.45 -15.65 1.26
N LEU A 107 14.72 -14.62 0.45
CA LEU A 107 15.69 -13.59 0.81
C LEU A 107 15.28 -12.80 2.07
N ASN A 108 14.00 -12.78 2.45
CA ASN A 108 13.56 -12.17 3.70
C ASN A 108 13.93 -12.96 4.97
N SER A 109 14.40 -14.21 4.82
CA SER A 109 14.83 -15.06 5.96
C SER A 109 16.22 -14.71 6.50
N PHE A 110 16.97 -13.86 5.79
CA PHE A 110 18.29 -13.39 6.18
C PHE A 110 18.22 -12.06 6.93
N ASP A 111 19.31 -11.69 7.61
CA ASP A 111 19.37 -10.46 8.39
C ASP A 111 19.30 -9.21 7.50
N PRO A 112 18.70 -8.11 7.99
CA PRO A 112 18.68 -6.86 7.27
C PRO A 112 20.05 -6.18 7.29
N VAL A 113 20.49 -5.67 6.14
CA VAL A 113 21.69 -4.84 5.99
C VAL A 113 21.29 -3.50 5.38
N GLU A 114 21.53 -2.41 6.10
CA GLU A 114 21.31 -1.07 5.57
C GLU A 114 22.48 -0.62 4.69
N LYS A 115 22.16 -0.10 3.49
CA LYS A 115 23.12 0.60 2.64
C LYS A 115 22.70 2.05 2.49
N LYS A 116 23.60 2.95 2.88
CA LYS A 116 23.45 4.39 2.65
C LYS A 116 23.72 4.73 1.20
N ILE A 117 22.87 5.55 0.61
CA ILE A 117 22.98 6.01 -0.77
C ILE A 117 23.56 7.40 -0.75
N ARG A 118 24.83 7.51 -1.17
CA ARG A 118 25.50 8.81 -1.26
C ARG A 118 24.91 9.58 -2.42
N ASN A 119 24.43 10.80 -2.15
CA ASN A 119 23.80 11.68 -3.14
C ASN A 119 22.53 11.08 -3.79
N GLY A 120 21.75 10.30 -3.02
CA GLY A 120 20.49 9.73 -3.48
C GLY A 120 19.49 10.81 -3.89
N GLN A 121 18.87 10.63 -5.05
CA GLN A 121 17.90 11.58 -5.61
C GLN A 121 16.54 11.49 -4.90
N MET A 122 16.14 10.29 -4.50
CA MET A 122 14.84 9.96 -3.92
C MET A 122 14.96 9.32 -2.54
N VAL A 123 16.00 8.54 -2.28
CA VAL A 123 16.19 7.80 -1.02
C VAL A 123 17.61 7.92 -0.47
N ASP A 124 17.73 8.07 0.85
CA ASP A 124 19.02 8.26 1.52
C ASP A 124 19.66 6.93 1.97
N SER A 125 18.84 5.89 2.14
CA SER A 125 19.28 4.54 2.45
C SER A 125 18.23 3.50 2.03
N ILE A 126 18.65 2.25 1.88
CA ILE A 126 17.77 1.10 1.64
C ILE A 126 18.24 -0.09 2.50
N LEU A 127 17.29 -0.80 3.09
CA LEU A 127 17.51 -2.10 3.74
C LEU A 127 17.45 -3.25 2.73
N PHE A 128 18.44 -4.14 2.77
CA PHE A 128 18.55 -5.32 1.93
C PHE A 128 18.67 -6.61 2.76
N SER A 129 18.44 -7.75 2.12
CA SER A 129 18.83 -9.06 2.65
C SER A 129 20.35 -9.20 2.72
N SER A 130 20.91 -9.70 3.82
CA SER A 130 22.35 -9.96 3.96
C SER A 130 22.87 -10.93 2.89
N ALA A 131 22.01 -11.83 2.40
CA ALA A 131 22.33 -12.78 1.34
C ALA A 131 22.89 -12.09 0.08
N LEU A 132 22.53 -10.84 -0.19
CA LEU A 132 23.10 -10.10 -1.32
C LEU A 132 24.61 -9.83 -1.15
N PHE A 133 25.06 -9.61 0.09
CA PHE A 133 26.45 -9.23 0.39
C PHE A 133 27.30 -10.39 0.90
N ASP A 134 26.67 -11.51 1.28
CA ASP A 134 27.34 -12.75 1.70
C ASP A 134 27.78 -13.65 0.53
N ASN A 135 27.49 -13.24 -0.71
CA ASN A 135 27.88 -13.94 -1.94
C ASN A 135 28.89 -13.11 -2.73
N ASP A 136 29.85 -13.79 -3.35
CA ASP A 136 30.91 -13.17 -4.16
C ASP A 136 30.40 -12.74 -5.54
N ILE A 137 29.37 -13.41 -6.05
CA ILE A 137 28.78 -13.16 -7.36
C ILE A 137 27.26 -13.16 -7.24
N VAL A 138 26.62 -12.13 -7.79
CA VAL A 138 25.17 -12.00 -7.88
C VAL A 138 24.74 -11.99 -9.34
N VAL A 139 23.90 -12.94 -9.71
CA VAL A 139 23.30 -13.04 -11.05
C VAL A 139 21.82 -12.71 -10.94
N THR A 140 21.37 -11.63 -11.58
CA THR A 140 19.93 -11.35 -11.73
C THR A 140 19.36 -12.21 -12.85
N VAL A 141 18.27 -12.91 -12.58
CA VAL A 141 17.60 -13.82 -13.53
C VAL A 141 16.15 -13.39 -13.74
N PRO A 142 15.89 -12.22 -14.35
CA PRO A 142 14.54 -11.71 -14.58
C PRO A 142 13.81 -12.50 -15.67
N VAL A 143 12.47 -12.50 -15.62
CA VAL A 143 11.64 -12.84 -16.78
C VAL A 143 11.27 -11.58 -17.56
N VAL A 144 11.28 -11.63 -18.89
CA VAL A 144 10.90 -10.50 -19.77
C VAL A 144 9.42 -10.22 -19.64
N LYS A 145 9.06 -9.03 -19.16
CA LYS A 145 7.66 -8.60 -19.12
C LYS A 145 7.47 -7.10 -19.23
N THR A 146 6.33 -6.69 -19.77
CA THR A 146 5.86 -5.31 -19.67
C THR A 146 5.57 -4.94 -18.21
N HIS A 147 5.47 -3.65 -17.91
CA HIS A 147 5.13 -3.20 -16.57
C HIS A 147 4.30 -1.92 -16.58
N MET A 148 3.13 -1.98 -15.95
CA MET A 148 2.18 -0.89 -15.78
C MET A 148 2.81 0.43 -15.27
N TYR A 149 3.77 0.37 -14.35
CA TYR A 149 4.38 1.58 -13.76
C TYR A 149 5.77 1.93 -14.26
N THR A 150 6.48 1.03 -14.93
CA THR A 150 7.90 1.24 -15.30
C THR A 150 8.16 0.97 -16.79
N GLY A 151 7.13 0.67 -17.58
CA GLY A 151 7.23 0.28 -18.98
C GLY A 151 7.59 -1.20 -19.16
N ALA A 152 8.67 -1.63 -18.51
CA ALA A 152 9.14 -3.02 -18.52
C ALA A 152 9.64 -3.48 -17.14
N THR A 153 9.72 -4.80 -16.95
CA THR A 153 10.43 -5.47 -15.86
C THR A 153 11.50 -6.36 -16.47
N LEU A 154 12.75 -6.02 -16.16
CA LEU A 154 13.95 -6.72 -16.61
C LEU A 154 14.95 -6.82 -15.43
N GLY A 155 16.25 -6.96 -15.69
CA GLY A 155 17.27 -7.28 -14.70
C GLY A 155 17.42 -6.21 -13.63
N ILE A 156 17.46 -4.93 -14.02
CA ILE A 156 17.59 -3.79 -13.10
C ILE A 156 16.42 -3.76 -12.12
N LYS A 157 15.19 -3.84 -12.64
CA LYS A 157 13.98 -3.77 -11.82
C LYS A 157 13.77 -5.04 -10.98
N ASN A 158 14.29 -6.20 -11.42
CA ASN A 158 14.27 -7.44 -10.66
C ASN A 158 15.11 -7.38 -9.36
N MET A 159 16.16 -6.56 -9.33
CA MET A 159 16.98 -6.34 -8.13
C MET A 159 16.24 -5.64 -6.98
N LYS A 160 15.09 -5.02 -7.26
CA LYS A 160 14.17 -4.53 -6.21
C LYS A 160 13.72 -5.66 -5.27
N GLY A 161 13.70 -6.91 -5.76
CA GLY A 161 13.42 -8.10 -4.95
C GLY A 161 14.50 -8.45 -3.92
N CYS A 162 15.60 -7.69 -3.82
CA CYS A 162 16.59 -7.85 -2.75
C CYS A 162 16.33 -6.95 -1.53
N MET A 163 15.39 -6.00 -1.63
CA MET A 163 15.03 -5.09 -0.54
C MET A 163 14.33 -5.86 0.59
N TYR A 164 14.61 -5.54 1.84
CA TYR A 164 14.16 -6.33 2.99
C TYR A 164 12.68 -6.11 3.34
N LYS A 165 11.87 -7.16 3.35
CA LYS A 165 10.46 -7.16 3.81
C LYS A 165 9.65 -5.94 3.30
N ARG A 166 9.13 -5.09 4.20
CA ARG A 166 8.29 -3.92 3.91
C ARG A 166 9.04 -2.80 3.19
N GLU A 167 10.38 -2.79 3.20
CA GLU A 167 11.22 -1.80 2.52
C GLU A 167 10.94 -1.79 1.00
N LYS A 168 10.52 -2.92 0.42
CA LYS A 168 10.09 -3.03 -0.98
C LYS A 168 9.01 -2.01 -1.37
N THR A 169 8.21 -1.51 -0.42
CA THR A 169 7.17 -0.49 -0.68
C THR A 169 7.71 0.93 -0.70
N LYS A 170 8.93 1.17 -0.18
CA LYS A 170 9.55 2.51 -0.05
C LYS A 170 9.64 3.24 -1.38
N LEU A 171 10.09 2.56 -2.43
CA LEU A 171 10.20 3.16 -3.78
C LEU A 171 8.84 3.50 -4.40
N HIS A 172 7.73 2.98 -3.86
CA HIS A 172 6.37 3.34 -4.25
C HIS A 172 5.74 4.43 -3.37
N ARG A 173 6.43 4.87 -2.30
CA ARG A 173 5.97 5.88 -1.33
C ARG A 173 6.92 7.07 -1.27
N LEU A 174 7.55 7.39 -2.40
CA LEU A 174 8.50 8.49 -2.51
C LEU A 174 7.77 9.83 -2.50
N SER A 175 8.13 10.71 -1.58
CA SER A 175 7.56 12.04 -1.40
C SER A 175 8.52 13.18 -1.74
N LYS A 176 9.81 12.88 -2.00
CA LYS A 176 10.79 13.88 -2.42
C LYS A 176 10.41 14.47 -3.79
N PRO A 177 10.57 15.79 -3.99
CA PRO A 177 10.34 16.40 -5.29
C PRO A 177 11.33 15.84 -6.33
N LEU A 178 10.88 15.79 -7.58
CA LEU A 178 11.73 15.39 -8.70
C LEU A 178 12.86 16.42 -8.93
N PRO A 179 14.02 15.98 -9.45
CA PRO A 179 15.05 16.90 -9.93
C PRO A 179 14.53 17.84 -11.02
N GLU A 180 15.12 19.03 -11.14
CA GLU A 180 14.82 19.94 -12.25
C GLU A 180 15.10 19.24 -13.59
N ASN A 181 14.19 19.40 -14.57
CA ASN A 181 14.24 18.74 -15.88
C ASN A 181 14.24 17.21 -15.84
N ALA A 182 13.51 16.64 -14.88
CA ALA A 182 13.42 15.19 -14.72
C ALA A 182 12.99 14.45 -16.00
N LEU A 183 13.77 13.44 -16.38
CA LEU A 183 13.53 12.54 -17.53
C LEU A 183 12.54 11.38 -17.23
N GLY A 184 11.99 11.31 -16.02
CA GLY A 184 11.19 10.19 -15.54
C GLY A 184 10.46 10.51 -14.25
N ARG A 185 9.78 9.50 -13.68
CA ARG A 185 8.97 9.62 -12.46
C ARG A 185 9.81 9.34 -11.21
N SER A 186 9.25 9.62 -10.03
CA SER A 186 9.94 9.39 -8.76
C SER A 186 10.43 7.95 -8.61
N LEU A 187 9.60 6.97 -8.99
CA LEU A 187 9.99 5.56 -8.99
C LEU A 187 11.21 5.28 -9.89
N ASP A 188 11.31 5.96 -11.04
CA ASP A 188 12.43 5.77 -11.97
C ASP A 188 13.76 6.23 -11.36
N TYR A 189 13.75 7.36 -10.63
CA TYR A 189 14.90 7.82 -9.85
C TYR A 189 15.16 6.97 -8.60
N GLY A 190 14.12 6.42 -7.98
CA GLY A 190 14.28 5.46 -6.89
C GLY A 190 14.99 4.18 -7.35
N LEU A 191 14.74 3.74 -8.58
CA LEU A 191 15.48 2.64 -9.20
C LEU A 191 16.91 3.04 -9.58
N LEU A 192 17.16 4.28 -10.03
CA LEU A 192 18.53 4.79 -10.20
C LEU A 192 19.30 4.72 -8.89
N ASP A 193 18.74 5.25 -7.80
CA ASP A 193 19.34 5.22 -6.47
C ASP A 193 19.63 3.78 -6.01
N LEU A 194 18.68 2.86 -6.21
CA LEU A 194 18.86 1.43 -5.95
C LEU A 194 20.11 0.87 -6.64
N THR A 195 20.34 1.22 -7.92
CA THR A 195 21.51 0.71 -8.67
C THR A 195 22.87 1.19 -8.16
N THR A 196 22.92 2.19 -7.30
CA THR A 196 24.19 2.67 -6.72
C THR A 196 24.72 1.77 -5.61
N VAL A 197 23.85 0.97 -4.99
CA VAL A 197 24.18 0.09 -3.86
C VAL A 197 23.75 -1.37 -4.06
N CYS A 198 22.92 -1.63 -5.08
CA CYS A 198 22.42 -2.94 -5.45
C CYS A 198 22.47 -3.08 -6.98
N TYR A 199 23.57 -3.63 -7.49
CA TYR A 199 23.81 -3.87 -8.89
C TYR A 199 24.37 -5.27 -9.07
N ALA A 200 23.77 -6.08 -9.94
CA ALA A 200 24.22 -7.45 -10.17
C ALA A 200 25.53 -7.49 -10.95
N ASP A 201 26.34 -8.52 -10.73
CA ASP A 201 27.58 -8.77 -11.49
C ASP A 201 27.27 -9.30 -12.89
N TYR A 202 26.16 -10.04 -13.01
CA TYR A 202 25.67 -10.58 -14.26
C TYR A 202 24.14 -10.48 -14.34
N SER A 203 23.63 -10.30 -15.56
CA SER A 203 22.22 -10.45 -15.87
C SER A 203 22.05 -11.59 -16.86
N VAL A 204 21.18 -12.54 -16.54
CA VAL A 204 20.71 -13.59 -17.45
C VAL A 204 19.20 -13.46 -17.58
N VAL A 205 18.75 -12.77 -18.62
CA VAL A 205 17.34 -12.48 -18.83
C VAL A 205 16.67 -13.67 -19.52
N ASP A 206 15.62 -14.17 -18.87
CA ASP A 206 14.74 -15.22 -19.35
C ASP A 206 13.64 -14.61 -20.22
N GLY A 207 13.78 -14.78 -21.53
CA GLY A 207 12.76 -14.50 -22.53
C GLY A 207 12.21 -15.77 -23.16
N THR A 208 12.13 -16.88 -22.42
CA THR A 208 11.54 -18.13 -22.95
C THR A 208 10.04 -17.95 -23.15
N ILE A 209 9.32 -17.74 -22.04
CA ILE A 209 7.92 -17.32 -22.01
C ILE A 209 7.87 -15.97 -21.29
N CYS A 210 7.58 -14.93 -22.06
CA CYS A 210 7.48 -13.54 -21.64
C CYS A 210 6.04 -13.19 -21.23
N MET A 211 5.82 -11.95 -20.77
CA MET A 211 4.48 -11.40 -20.55
C MET A 211 4.32 -10.01 -21.18
N GLU A 212 3.30 -9.84 -22.03
CA GLU A 212 2.92 -8.55 -22.61
C GLU A 212 1.61 -8.00 -22.03
N GLY A 213 1.31 -6.74 -22.29
CA GLY A 213 0.13 -6.04 -21.80
C GLY A 213 0.25 -5.68 -20.34
N PHE A 214 -0.62 -6.23 -19.49
CA PHE A 214 -0.77 -5.83 -18.08
C PHE A 214 0.24 -6.45 -17.11
N GLY A 215 1.53 -6.48 -17.46
CA GLY A 215 2.57 -6.86 -16.48
C GLY A 215 2.67 -5.86 -15.31
N PRO A 216 3.19 -6.23 -14.12
CA PRO A 216 4.01 -7.41 -13.84
C PRO A 216 3.23 -8.71 -13.62
N SER A 217 1.90 -8.65 -13.58
CA SER A 217 1.01 -9.76 -13.26
C SER A 217 -0.29 -9.64 -14.04
N GLY A 218 -0.73 -10.74 -14.66
CA GLY A 218 -2.01 -10.76 -15.37
C GLY A 218 -1.96 -10.17 -16.78
N GLY A 219 -0.78 -10.01 -17.36
CA GLY A 219 -0.61 -9.84 -18.80
C GLY A 219 -0.81 -11.15 -19.57
N THR A 220 -0.57 -11.10 -20.88
CA THR A 220 -0.69 -12.25 -21.78
C THR A 220 0.67 -12.91 -21.97
N PRO A 221 0.78 -14.24 -21.80
CA PRO A 221 2.01 -14.97 -22.08
C PRO A 221 2.42 -14.87 -23.54
N VAL A 222 3.71 -14.73 -23.80
CA VAL A 222 4.29 -14.60 -25.14
C VAL A 222 5.55 -15.44 -25.25
N GLU A 223 5.57 -16.40 -26.16
CA GLU A 223 6.79 -17.14 -26.49
C GLU A 223 7.73 -16.24 -27.30
N LEU A 224 8.96 -16.09 -26.81
CA LEU A 224 10.06 -15.45 -27.52
C LEU A 224 11.24 -16.43 -27.69
N ASP A 225 11.32 -17.47 -26.85
CA ASP A 225 12.35 -18.52 -26.90
C ASP A 225 13.79 -17.98 -26.85
N VAL A 226 14.02 -16.86 -26.15
CA VAL A 226 15.33 -16.22 -26.03
C VAL A 226 15.86 -16.31 -24.60
N VAL A 227 17.16 -16.58 -24.46
CA VAL A 227 17.92 -16.28 -23.24
C VAL A 227 19.05 -15.34 -23.60
N LEU A 228 19.25 -14.28 -22.82
CA LEU A 228 20.31 -13.32 -23.05
C LEU A 228 21.11 -13.04 -21.79
N ALA A 229 22.43 -12.87 -21.94
CA ALA A 229 23.34 -12.72 -20.81
C ALA A 229 24.35 -11.58 -21.02
N SER A 230 24.70 -10.88 -19.94
CA SER A 230 25.72 -9.83 -19.94
C SER A 230 26.38 -9.67 -18.57
N ARG A 231 27.65 -9.21 -18.56
CA ARG A 231 28.32 -8.64 -17.38
C ARG A 231 27.83 -7.23 -17.02
N GLU A 232 27.15 -6.55 -17.95
CA GLU A 232 26.59 -5.23 -17.74
C GLU A 232 25.05 -5.36 -17.76
N PRO A 233 24.39 -5.48 -16.59
CA PRO A 233 22.94 -5.64 -16.50
C PRO A 233 22.12 -4.62 -17.31
N ILE A 234 22.52 -3.35 -17.36
CA ILE A 234 21.80 -2.36 -18.17
C ILE A 234 21.94 -2.65 -19.68
N ALA A 235 23.06 -3.21 -20.14
CA ALA A 235 23.21 -3.62 -21.53
C ALA A 235 22.27 -4.78 -21.89
N ALA A 236 22.14 -5.78 -21.01
CA ALA A 236 21.16 -6.86 -21.17
C ALA A 236 19.72 -6.33 -21.24
N ASP A 237 19.37 -5.40 -20.34
CA ASP A 237 18.03 -4.80 -20.30
C ASP A 237 17.73 -3.97 -21.57
N LEU A 238 18.70 -3.23 -22.10
CA LEU A 238 18.55 -2.48 -23.35
C LEU A 238 18.34 -3.43 -24.55
N VAL A 239 19.12 -4.50 -24.65
CA VAL A 239 18.94 -5.51 -25.72
C VAL A 239 17.58 -6.21 -25.60
N ALA A 240 17.14 -6.54 -24.38
CA ALA A 240 15.81 -7.08 -24.14
C ALA A 240 14.70 -6.11 -24.54
N LEU A 241 14.80 -4.81 -24.23
CA LEU A 241 13.83 -3.81 -24.69
C LEU A 241 13.71 -3.76 -26.22
N ARG A 242 14.83 -3.87 -26.93
CA ARG A 242 14.81 -3.91 -28.38
C ARG A 242 14.13 -5.15 -28.92
N LEU A 243 14.36 -6.31 -28.31
CA LEU A 243 13.64 -7.55 -28.63
C LEU A 243 12.14 -7.45 -28.36
N MET A 244 11.73 -6.66 -27.36
CA MET A 244 10.31 -6.39 -27.07
C MET A 244 9.68 -5.36 -28.03
N GLY A 245 10.48 -4.69 -28.87
CA GLY A 245 10.00 -3.59 -29.72
C GLY A 245 9.49 -2.38 -28.92
N ILE A 246 10.01 -2.16 -27.71
CA ILE A 246 9.63 -1.03 -26.84
C ILE A 246 10.72 0.05 -26.92
N PRO A 247 10.37 1.30 -27.28
CA PRO A 247 11.32 2.42 -27.29
C PRO A 247 11.91 2.70 -25.89
N LEU A 248 13.18 3.09 -25.83
CA LEU A 248 13.87 3.34 -24.55
C LEU A 248 13.26 4.51 -23.78
N GLU A 249 12.81 5.52 -24.50
CA GLU A 249 12.12 6.71 -23.99
C GLU A 249 10.84 6.39 -23.21
N ASP A 250 10.18 5.26 -23.52
CA ASP A 250 8.96 4.81 -22.83
C ASP A 250 9.28 4.10 -21.49
N VAL A 251 10.56 3.85 -21.22
CA VAL A 251 11.05 3.09 -20.06
C VAL A 251 12.00 3.95 -19.22
N GLY A 252 11.40 4.88 -18.48
CA GLY A 252 12.09 5.96 -17.75
C GLY A 252 13.32 5.52 -16.95
N HIS A 253 13.19 4.52 -16.09
CA HIS A 253 14.31 4.02 -15.28
C HIS A 253 15.49 3.53 -16.13
N LEU A 254 15.26 2.78 -17.21
CA LEU A 254 16.34 2.31 -18.08
C LEU A 254 16.97 3.47 -18.86
N ASN A 255 16.18 4.44 -19.32
CA ASN A 255 16.69 5.66 -19.98
C ASN A 255 17.62 6.47 -19.04
N ILE A 256 17.22 6.66 -17.78
CA ILE A 256 18.01 7.39 -16.78
C ILE A 256 19.29 6.61 -16.42
N ILE A 257 19.16 5.31 -16.13
CA ILE A 257 20.28 4.47 -15.68
C ILE A 257 21.30 4.24 -16.80
N SER A 258 20.85 4.04 -18.04
CA SER A 258 21.74 3.91 -19.21
C SER A 258 22.60 5.17 -19.40
N LYS A 259 22.02 6.37 -19.28
CA LYS A 259 22.76 7.65 -19.28
C LYS A 259 23.74 7.75 -18.12
N ALA A 260 23.31 7.45 -16.89
CA ALA A 260 24.16 7.50 -15.70
C ALA A 260 25.36 6.54 -15.76
N ARG A 261 25.20 5.40 -16.43
CA ARG A 261 26.24 4.39 -16.64
C ARG A 261 27.06 4.60 -17.92
N GLY A 262 26.65 5.51 -18.80
CA GLY A 262 27.31 5.72 -20.10
C GLY A 262 27.15 4.55 -21.07
N VAL A 263 26.08 3.74 -20.91
CA VAL A 263 25.79 2.59 -21.77
C VAL A 263 24.65 2.96 -22.71
N SER A 264 24.83 2.76 -24.01
CA SER A 264 23.82 2.99 -25.03
C SER A 264 23.86 1.87 -26.07
N TYR A 265 22.86 1.80 -26.95
CA TYR A 265 22.85 0.81 -28.03
C TYR A 265 24.12 0.81 -28.89
N ASN A 266 24.75 1.98 -29.10
CA ASN A 266 25.96 2.10 -29.92
C ASN A 266 27.23 1.61 -29.21
N THR A 267 27.18 1.43 -27.89
CA THR A 267 28.30 0.95 -27.07
C THR A 267 28.14 -0.52 -26.67
N ILE A 268 27.10 -1.19 -27.19
CA ILE A 268 26.81 -2.60 -26.93
C ILE A 268 27.15 -3.43 -28.17
N THR A 269 27.96 -4.46 -27.98
CA THR A 269 28.19 -5.51 -28.98
C THR A 269 27.28 -6.70 -28.64
N VAL A 270 26.46 -7.11 -29.61
CA VAL A 270 25.53 -8.24 -29.45
C VAL A 270 25.95 -9.40 -30.34
N ASP A 271 25.90 -10.62 -29.80
CA ASP A 271 26.14 -11.85 -30.55
C ASP A 271 24.93 -12.78 -30.45
N PRO A 272 24.28 -13.17 -31.57
CA PRO A 272 24.63 -12.79 -32.95
C PRO A 272 24.27 -11.33 -33.25
N ALA A 273 24.94 -10.74 -34.25
CA ALA A 273 24.72 -9.34 -34.63
C ALA A 273 23.29 -9.07 -35.13
N ASP A 274 22.62 -10.08 -35.70
CA ASP A 274 21.26 -10.00 -36.24
C ASP A 274 20.18 -10.44 -35.24
N TYR A 275 20.45 -10.34 -33.93
CA TYR A 275 19.55 -10.76 -32.84
C TYR A 275 18.14 -10.16 -32.92
N GLU A 276 17.96 -8.98 -33.51
CA GLU A 276 16.66 -8.30 -33.63
C GLU A 276 15.63 -9.16 -34.39
N ARG A 277 16.08 -10.11 -35.23
CA ARG A 277 15.20 -11.08 -35.92
C ARG A 277 14.44 -12.02 -34.98
N PHE A 278 14.91 -12.16 -33.73
CA PHE A 278 14.25 -12.95 -32.69
C PHE A 278 13.21 -12.13 -31.92
N GLY A 279 13.17 -10.81 -32.12
CA GLY A 279 12.27 -9.91 -31.42
C GLY A 279 10.86 -9.92 -32.00
N ARG A 280 9.92 -9.38 -31.22
CA ARG A 280 8.56 -9.04 -31.67
C ARG A 280 8.09 -7.78 -30.98
N LYS A 281 7.14 -7.06 -31.59
CA LYS A 281 6.49 -5.93 -30.91
C LYS A 281 5.56 -6.45 -29.82
N PHE A 282 5.85 -6.10 -28.56
CA PHE A 282 5.00 -6.40 -27.42
C PHE A 282 3.86 -5.39 -27.35
N VAL A 283 2.69 -5.85 -26.92
CA VAL A 283 1.61 -4.92 -26.51
C VAL A 283 2.01 -4.29 -25.19
N THR A 284 2.20 -2.98 -25.14
CA THR A 284 2.51 -2.29 -23.87
C THR A 284 1.29 -2.24 -22.96
N ALA A 285 1.49 -1.94 -21.67
CA ALA A 285 0.38 -1.78 -20.73
C ALA A 285 -0.59 -0.64 -21.11
N GLY A 286 -0.10 0.41 -21.78
CA GLY A 286 -0.92 1.52 -22.27
C GLY A 286 -1.66 1.20 -23.57
N GLU A 287 -1.10 0.33 -24.42
CA GLU A 287 -1.78 -0.13 -25.65
C GLU A 287 -2.79 -1.26 -25.38
N ALA A 288 -2.61 -2.01 -24.30
CA ALA A 288 -3.48 -3.11 -23.93
C ALA A 288 -4.89 -2.59 -23.61
N LYS A 289 -5.85 -2.89 -24.49
CA LYS A 289 -7.26 -2.61 -24.26
C LYS A 289 -7.88 -3.78 -23.50
N LEU A 290 -8.51 -3.51 -22.36
CA LEU A 290 -9.30 -4.51 -21.64
C LEU A 290 -10.56 -4.93 -22.41
N GLY A 291 -11.02 -4.12 -23.38
CA GLY A 291 -12.24 -4.40 -24.13
C GLY A 291 -13.48 -4.46 -23.23
N ILE A 292 -13.58 -3.57 -22.23
CA ILE A 292 -14.74 -3.55 -21.32
C ILE A 292 -15.45 -2.20 -21.40
N SER A 293 -16.50 -2.14 -22.21
CA SER A 293 -17.68 -1.35 -21.87
C SER A 293 -18.63 -2.30 -21.14
N SER A 294 -18.61 -2.31 -19.81
CA SER A 294 -19.82 -2.80 -19.12
C SER A 294 -20.86 -1.71 -19.34
N GLY A 295 -22.12 -2.06 -19.61
CA GLY A 295 -23.19 -1.06 -19.79
C GLY A 295 -23.39 -0.11 -18.61
N THR A 296 -22.64 -0.31 -17.50
CA THR A 296 -22.72 0.42 -16.25
C THR A 296 -21.57 1.42 -16.03
N LEU A 297 -20.37 1.21 -16.59
CA LEU A 297 -19.24 2.13 -16.40
C LEU A 297 -18.73 2.67 -17.75
N THR A 298 -18.65 3.99 -17.86
CA THR A 298 -18.02 4.71 -18.97
C THR A 298 -16.74 5.37 -18.48
N MET A 299 -15.65 5.27 -19.24
CA MET A 299 -14.36 5.86 -18.90
C MET A 299 -14.01 7.00 -19.85
N GLU A 300 -13.66 8.15 -19.28
CA GLU A 300 -13.15 9.34 -19.96
C GLU A 300 -11.72 9.57 -19.45
N ASP A 301 -10.76 8.85 -20.02
CA ASP A 301 -9.38 8.77 -19.54
C ASP A 301 -8.31 9.06 -20.62
N GLU A 302 -8.68 9.66 -21.76
CA GLU A 302 -7.79 9.87 -22.91
C GLU A 302 -6.48 10.60 -22.55
N SER A 303 -6.54 11.54 -21.61
CA SER A 303 -5.40 12.33 -21.14
C SER A 303 -4.81 11.85 -19.80
N ALA A 304 -5.24 10.68 -19.31
CA ALA A 304 -4.66 10.10 -18.12
C ALA A 304 -3.26 9.54 -18.39
N CYS A 305 -2.35 9.72 -17.44
CA CYS A 305 -1.01 9.18 -17.57
C CYS A 305 -1.00 7.65 -17.44
N SER A 306 0.06 6.99 -17.93
CA SER A 306 0.21 5.53 -17.89
C SER A 306 0.05 4.91 -16.49
N ALA A 307 0.40 5.63 -15.43
CA ALA A 307 0.20 5.15 -14.06
C ALA A 307 -1.26 5.20 -13.61
N CYS A 308 -2.03 6.23 -13.99
CA CYS A 308 -3.46 6.30 -13.69
C CYS A 308 -4.24 5.29 -14.52
N HIS A 309 -3.89 5.10 -15.80
CA HIS A 309 -4.44 4.03 -16.63
C HIS A 309 -4.23 2.66 -15.98
N ALA A 310 -3.01 2.36 -15.54
CA ALA A 310 -2.72 1.11 -14.83
C ALA A 310 -3.61 0.89 -13.59
N ALA A 311 -3.79 1.93 -12.77
CA ALA A 311 -4.64 1.84 -11.58
C ALA A 311 -6.13 1.64 -11.93
N LEU A 312 -6.62 2.34 -12.94
CA LEU A 312 -8.00 2.21 -13.44
C LEU A 312 -8.26 0.82 -14.03
N ILE A 313 -7.30 0.30 -14.79
CA ILE A 313 -7.32 -1.08 -15.32
C ILE A 313 -7.35 -2.10 -14.18
N GLN A 314 -6.53 -1.91 -13.15
CA GLN A 314 -6.53 -2.78 -11.98
C GLN A 314 -7.88 -2.71 -11.25
N PHE A 315 -8.44 -1.51 -11.11
CA PHE A 315 -9.79 -1.31 -10.57
C PHE A 315 -10.83 -2.11 -11.38
N LEU A 316 -10.86 -1.95 -12.70
CA LEU A 316 -11.80 -2.69 -13.56
C LEU A 316 -11.64 -4.19 -13.40
N ARG A 317 -10.40 -4.71 -13.41
CA ARG A 317 -10.18 -6.16 -13.31
C ARG A 317 -10.70 -6.76 -12.00
N TYR A 318 -10.44 -6.09 -10.88
CA TYR A 318 -10.73 -6.66 -9.56
C TYR A 318 -12.09 -6.26 -9.02
N HIS A 319 -12.66 -5.14 -9.47
CA HIS A 319 -13.84 -4.55 -8.85
C HIS A 319 -15.00 -4.25 -9.83
N LEU A 320 -14.83 -4.43 -11.15
CA LEU A 320 -15.91 -4.16 -12.11
C LEU A 320 -17.18 -4.97 -11.81
N HIS A 321 -17.01 -6.25 -11.43
CA HIS A 321 -18.11 -7.14 -11.09
C HIS A 321 -19.01 -6.59 -9.96
N GLU A 322 -18.47 -5.70 -9.11
CA GLU A 322 -19.21 -5.06 -8.02
C GLU A 322 -20.17 -3.97 -8.50
N PHE A 323 -20.07 -3.57 -9.77
CA PHE A 323 -20.92 -2.54 -10.40
C PHE A 323 -21.83 -3.12 -11.49
N GLU A 324 -21.79 -4.44 -11.75
CA GLU A 324 -22.68 -5.06 -12.74
C GLU A 324 -24.15 -4.92 -12.32
N GLY A 325 -25.01 -4.45 -13.24
CA GLY A 325 -26.44 -4.23 -12.99
C GLY A 325 -26.78 -2.95 -12.20
N GLY A 326 -25.78 -2.12 -11.88
CA GLY A 326 -25.98 -0.82 -11.23
C GLY A 326 -26.35 0.32 -12.19
N GLU A 327 -26.57 1.51 -11.61
CA GLU A 327 -26.79 2.76 -12.37
C GLU A 327 -25.54 3.14 -13.19
N PRO A 328 -25.70 3.60 -14.45
CA PRO A 328 -24.59 4.07 -15.28
C PRO A 328 -23.78 5.19 -14.61
N ARG A 329 -22.46 5.11 -14.67
CA ARG A 329 -21.51 6.11 -14.12
C ARG A 329 -20.41 6.43 -15.10
N THR A 330 -19.96 7.68 -15.09
CA THR A 330 -18.82 8.14 -15.90
C THR A 330 -17.62 8.45 -15.01
N ILE A 331 -16.49 7.79 -15.28
CA ILE A 331 -15.22 7.97 -14.58
C ILE A 331 -14.33 8.90 -15.40
N PHE A 332 -13.93 10.03 -14.82
CA PHE A 332 -13.02 10.99 -15.42
C PHE A 332 -11.63 10.87 -14.84
N ALA A 333 -10.62 10.76 -15.70
CA ALA A 333 -9.22 10.81 -15.32
C ALA A 333 -8.39 11.55 -16.38
N GLY A 334 -7.35 12.25 -15.96
CA GLY A 334 -6.47 12.99 -16.87
C GLY A 334 -6.57 14.50 -16.73
N LYS A 335 -5.78 15.22 -17.52
CA LYS A 335 -5.60 16.68 -17.43
C LYS A 335 -6.59 17.47 -18.29
N ASP A 336 -7.09 16.87 -19.36
CA ASP A 336 -7.96 17.53 -20.33
C ASP A 336 -9.44 17.41 -19.97
N VAL A 337 -9.74 16.94 -18.76
CA VAL A 337 -11.10 16.90 -18.20
C VAL A 337 -11.62 18.32 -18.06
N THR A 338 -12.83 18.58 -18.56
CA THR A 338 -13.48 19.89 -18.47
C THR A 338 -14.70 19.87 -17.56
N GLU A 339 -15.06 21.02 -17.00
CA GLU A 339 -16.25 21.18 -16.18
C GLU A 339 -17.53 20.89 -16.98
N GLU A 340 -17.60 21.29 -18.26
CA GLU A 340 -18.73 21.02 -19.13
C GLU A 340 -18.96 19.51 -19.32
N ALA A 341 -17.89 18.75 -19.52
CA ALA A 341 -17.97 17.29 -19.68
C ALA A 341 -18.46 16.61 -18.39
N ILE A 342 -17.95 17.03 -17.23
CA ILE A 342 -18.36 16.50 -15.93
C ILE A 342 -19.86 16.76 -15.68
N ARG A 343 -20.34 17.98 -15.96
CA ARG A 343 -21.74 18.36 -15.75
C ARG A 343 -22.70 17.67 -16.70
N ALA A 344 -22.26 17.33 -17.91
CA ALA A 344 -23.07 16.62 -18.89
C ALA A 344 -23.15 15.10 -18.62
N ALA A 345 -22.23 14.55 -17.83
CA ALA A 345 -22.15 13.12 -17.57
C ALA A 345 -23.16 12.62 -16.54
N LYS A 346 -23.55 11.34 -16.67
CA LYS A 346 -24.40 10.65 -15.69
C LYS A 346 -23.55 10.12 -14.55
N ASN A 347 -23.90 10.48 -13.31
CA ASN A 347 -23.22 10.06 -12.08
C ASN A 347 -21.68 10.14 -12.19
N PRO A 348 -21.12 11.35 -12.41
CA PRO A 348 -19.68 11.53 -12.62
C PRO A 348 -18.87 11.11 -11.38
N CYS A 349 -17.65 10.63 -11.61
CA CYS A 349 -16.65 10.35 -10.58
C CYS A 349 -15.27 10.78 -11.09
N LEU A 350 -14.51 11.49 -10.25
CA LEU A 350 -13.22 12.07 -10.58
C LEU A 350 -12.11 11.20 -10.00
N VAL A 351 -11.13 10.83 -10.81
CA VAL A 351 -10.07 9.93 -10.40
C VAL A 351 -8.70 10.54 -10.68
N GLY A 352 -7.90 10.63 -9.62
CA GLY A 352 -6.50 11.06 -9.65
C GLY A 352 -6.31 12.56 -9.48
N ASN A 353 -5.17 12.95 -8.89
CA ASN A 353 -4.88 14.32 -8.43
C ASN A 353 -5.01 15.39 -9.53
N CYS A 354 -4.89 15.03 -10.82
CA CYS A 354 -5.08 15.95 -11.94
C CYS A 354 -6.53 16.44 -12.14
N THR A 355 -7.50 15.81 -11.46
CA THR A 355 -8.92 16.19 -11.49
C THR A 355 -9.35 16.93 -10.21
N VAL A 356 -8.43 17.19 -9.27
CA VAL A 356 -8.75 17.72 -7.93
C VAL A 356 -9.44 19.10 -7.96
N GLN A 357 -9.16 19.92 -8.97
CA GLN A 357 -9.79 21.23 -9.15
C GLN A 357 -11.31 21.12 -9.36
N PHE A 358 -11.81 19.95 -9.77
CA PHE A 358 -13.23 19.69 -10.00
C PHE A 358 -13.90 18.94 -8.86
N LYS A 359 -13.21 18.68 -7.73
CA LYS A 359 -13.72 17.83 -6.61
C LYS A 359 -15.07 18.27 -6.02
N GLU A 360 -15.46 19.53 -6.21
CA GLU A 360 -16.75 20.07 -5.75
C GLU A 360 -17.91 19.69 -6.70
N LEU A 361 -17.61 19.23 -7.91
CA LEU A 361 -18.59 18.89 -8.93
C LEU A 361 -19.03 17.42 -8.87
N ALA A 362 -18.19 16.53 -8.34
CA ALA A 362 -18.43 15.09 -8.31
C ALA A 362 -17.52 14.39 -7.27
N PRO A 363 -17.87 13.17 -6.80
CA PRO A 363 -17.02 12.36 -5.93
C PRO A 363 -15.58 12.24 -6.47
N PHE A 364 -14.59 12.41 -5.60
CA PHE A 364 -13.18 12.51 -5.99
C PHE A 364 -12.31 11.45 -5.30
N CYS A 365 -11.72 10.57 -6.10
CA CYS A 365 -10.73 9.59 -5.68
C CYS A 365 -9.32 10.19 -5.80
N LYS A 366 -8.71 10.46 -4.64
CA LYS A 366 -7.36 11.02 -4.55
C LYS A 366 -6.29 9.99 -4.96
N GLY A 367 -5.25 10.45 -5.65
CA GLY A 367 -4.00 9.70 -5.86
C GLY A 367 -3.26 10.01 -7.16
N CYS A 368 -1.96 9.68 -7.22
CA CYS A 368 -1.14 9.81 -8.42
C CYS A 368 -0.04 8.72 -8.44
N PRO A 369 -0.39 7.47 -8.84
CA PRO A 369 -1.72 7.01 -9.26
C PRO A 369 -2.65 6.70 -8.06
N PRO A 370 -3.97 6.69 -8.27
CA PRO A 370 -4.97 6.28 -7.27
C PRO A 370 -4.88 4.79 -6.95
N ILE A 371 -5.35 4.39 -5.77
CA ILE A 371 -5.39 2.99 -5.34
C ILE A 371 -6.71 2.37 -5.85
N PRO A 372 -6.69 1.19 -6.50
CA PRO A 372 -7.89 0.53 -7.05
C PRO A 372 -9.06 0.40 -6.07
N SER A 373 -8.79 0.00 -4.82
CA SER A 373 -9.82 -0.11 -3.78
C SER A 373 -10.45 1.23 -3.40
N GLU A 374 -9.67 2.32 -3.47
CA GLU A 374 -10.18 3.67 -3.20
C GLU A 374 -11.02 4.20 -4.36
N ILE A 375 -10.73 3.77 -5.60
CA ILE A 375 -11.60 4.04 -6.76
C ILE A 375 -12.97 3.37 -6.53
N THR A 376 -12.98 2.11 -6.09
CA THR A 376 -14.21 1.37 -5.74
C THR A 376 -15.02 2.07 -4.67
N LYS A 377 -14.39 2.46 -3.54
CA LYS A 377 -15.08 3.18 -2.45
C LYS A 377 -15.69 4.49 -2.93
N THR A 378 -14.90 5.29 -3.66
CA THR A 378 -15.36 6.57 -4.24
C THR A 378 -16.58 6.35 -5.14
N LEU A 379 -16.55 5.32 -5.99
CA LEU A 379 -17.65 5.00 -6.89
C LEU A 379 -18.88 4.48 -6.16
N LYS A 380 -18.76 3.72 -5.07
CA LYS A 380 -19.92 3.28 -4.29
C LYS A 380 -20.63 4.41 -3.56
N GLY A 381 -20.09 5.64 -3.59
CA GLY A 381 -20.61 6.74 -2.79
C GLY A 381 -20.33 6.54 -1.31
N GLU A 382 -19.42 5.63 -0.97
CA GLU A 382 -18.79 5.54 0.34
C GLU A 382 -17.84 6.74 0.45
N ALA A 383 -18.40 7.94 0.60
CA ALA A 383 -17.67 9.04 1.22
C ALA A 383 -17.47 8.60 2.67
N GLY A 384 -16.43 7.78 2.89
CA GLY A 384 -16.28 6.97 4.08
C GLY A 384 -16.44 7.80 5.35
N VAL A 385 -17.03 7.19 6.37
CA VAL A 385 -17.06 7.76 7.71
C VAL A 385 -15.62 8.08 8.10
N SER A 386 -15.35 9.31 8.52
CA SER A 386 -14.03 9.72 8.97
C SER A 386 -14.07 10.09 10.44
N ILE A 387 -13.00 9.75 11.15
CA ILE A 387 -12.79 10.08 12.56
C ILE A 387 -11.61 11.03 12.64
N ARG A 388 -11.84 12.22 13.18
CA ARG A 388 -10.80 13.21 13.48
C ARG A 388 -10.59 13.28 14.98
N TYR A 389 -9.35 13.15 15.43
CA TYR A 389 -9.01 13.32 16.84
C TYR A 389 -8.75 14.80 17.13
N LEU A 390 -9.49 15.40 18.06
CA LEU A 390 -9.38 16.82 18.40
C LEU A 390 -8.60 17.07 19.70
N GLY A 391 -8.23 16.01 20.41
CA GLY A 391 -7.43 16.03 21.64
C GLY A 391 -8.22 15.59 22.85
N HIS A 392 -7.51 15.08 23.87
CA HIS A 392 -8.10 14.53 25.09
C HIS A 392 -9.06 13.36 24.80
N SER A 393 -10.36 13.54 25.04
CA SER A 393 -11.44 12.61 24.72
C SER A 393 -12.30 13.09 23.53
N CYS A 394 -11.95 14.24 22.93
CA CYS A 394 -12.75 14.86 21.87
C CYS A 394 -12.47 14.27 20.48
N PHE A 395 -13.52 13.76 19.84
CA PHE A 395 -13.50 13.25 18.46
C PHE A 395 -14.60 13.86 17.62
N GLN A 396 -14.31 14.07 16.33
CA GLN A 396 -15.29 14.44 15.32
C GLN A 396 -15.46 13.30 14.31
N VAL A 397 -16.65 12.71 14.27
CA VAL A 397 -17.04 11.71 13.27
C VAL A 397 -17.81 12.40 12.16
N ARG A 398 -17.31 12.36 10.92
CA ARG A 398 -17.97 12.99 9.77
C ARG A 398 -18.38 11.97 8.74
N SER A 399 -19.59 12.16 8.22
CA SER A 399 -20.06 11.54 6.98
C SER A 399 -20.44 12.63 5.98
N LYS A 400 -21.06 12.27 4.84
CA LYS A 400 -21.48 13.24 3.84
C LYS A 400 -22.43 14.31 4.40
N GLU A 401 -23.34 13.90 5.29
CA GLU A 401 -24.44 14.76 5.77
C GLU A 401 -24.32 15.10 7.26
N TYR A 402 -23.52 14.33 8.03
CA TYR A 402 -23.46 14.45 9.48
C TYR A 402 -22.06 14.81 9.97
N SER A 403 -22.03 15.60 11.05
CA SER A 403 -20.84 15.92 11.83
C SER A 403 -21.16 15.69 13.30
N ILE A 404 -20.63 14.61 13.86
CA ILE A 404 -20.91 14.15 15.22
C ILE A 404 -19.69 14.46 16.09
N LEU A 405 -19.88 15.17 17.19
CA LEU A 405 -18.83 15.40 18.19
C LEU A 405 -19.03 14.52 19.42
N PHE A 406 -17.95 13.97 19.94
CA PHE A 406 -17.88 13.39 21.28
C PHE A 406 -17.11 14.34 22.20
N ASP A 407 -17.63 14.55 23.41
CA ASP A 407 -16.99 15.23 24.53
C ASP A 407 -16.15 16.46 24.14
N PRO A 408 -16.79 17.56 23.69
CA PRO A 408 -16.13 18.68 23.03
C PRO A 408 -15.37 19.62 23.98
N PHE A 409 -14.35 19.11 24.67
CA PHE A 409 -13.42 19.89 25.49
C PHE A 409 -12.32 20.53 24.64
N LEU A 410 -12.55 21.77 24.19
CA LEU A 410 -11.67 22.48 23.25
C LEU A 410 -11.09 23.77 23.83
N SER A 411 -11.91 24.70 24.32
CA SER A 411 -11.46 26.05 24.72
C SER A 411 -10.47 26.04 25.90
N HIS A 412 -10.60 25.05 26.79
CA HIS A 412 -9.75 24.90 27.97
C HIS A 412 -8.73 23.75 27.84
N ASN A 413 -8.67 23.11 26.67
CA ASN A 413 -7.69 22.10 26.35
C ASN A 413 -6.49 22.75 25.64
N PRO A 414 -5.32 22.85 26.29
CA PRO A 414 -4.14 23.49 25.68
C PRO A 414 -3.62 22.74 24.46
N LEU A 415 -4.01 21.48 24.29
CA LEU A 415 -3.65 20.63 23.16
C LEU A 415 -4.79 20.52 22.14
N ALA A 416 -5.88 21.29 22.21
CA ALA A 416 -6.96 21.18 21.25
C ALA A 416 -6.48 21.44 19.81
N ALA A 417 -6.89 20.56 18.87
CA ALA A 417 -6.51 20.69 17.46
C ALA A 417 -7.10 21.94 16.78
N VAL A 418 -8.19 22.46 17.32
CA VAL A 418 -9.04 23.51 16.74
C VAL A 418 -9.70 24.33 17.85
N ARG A 419 -10.10 25.56 17.54
CA ARG A 419 -10.92 26.37 18.45
C ARG A 419 -12.36 25.85 18.43
N ALA A 420 -13.06 25.95 19.55
CA ALA A 420 -14.48 25.60 19.64
C ALA A 420 -15.33 26.33 18.60
N ASP A 421 -14.98 27.58 18.25
CA ASP A 421 -15.67 28.40 17.25
C ASP A 421 -15.58 27.87 15.81
N ASP A 422 -14.54 27.10 15.50
CA ASP A 422 -14.25 26.63 14.14
C ASP A 422 -14.89 25.27 13.83
N VAL A 423 -15.51 24.64 14.82
CA VAL A 423 -16.10 23.29 14.68
C VAL A 423 -17.59 23.39 14.35
N THR A 424 -18.07 22.52 13.46
CA THR A 424 -19.49 22.35 13.18
C THR A 424 -19.97 20.98 13.65
N ALA A 425 -21.20 20.92 14.15
CA ALA A 425 -21.81 19.67 14.61
C ALA A 425 -23.30 19.62 14.26
N THR A 426 -23.78 18.46 13.82
CA THR A 426 -25.19 18.10 13.72
C THR A 426 -25.65 17.40 15.00
N ALA A 427 -24.76 16.65 15.65
CA ALA A 427 -25.00 16.01 16.94
C ALA A 427 -23.77 16.12 17.85
N ILE A 428 -24.00 16.17 19.16
CA ILE A 428 -22.97 16.19 20.19
C ILE A 428 -23.32 15.12 21.22
N PHE A 429 -22.35 14.29 21.58
CA PHE A 429 -22.48 13.24 22.57
C PHE A 429 -21.63 13.61 23.78
N VAL A 430 -22.25 13.64 24.96
CA VAL A 430 -21.58 13.95 26.22
C VAL A 430 -21.66 12.73 27.13
N SER A 431 -20.52 12.09 27.35
CA SER A 431 -20.41 10.84 28.11
C SER A 431 -20.79 11.02 29.58
N HIS A 432 -20.40 12.16 30.16
CA HIS A 432 -20.64 12.49 31.55
C HIS A 432 -20.36 13.98 31.84
N GLY A 433 -20.69 14.41 33.04
CA GLY A 433 -20.73 15.83 33.43
C GLY A 433 -19.44 16.46 33.94
N HIS A 434 -18.26 15.84 33.77
CA HIS A 434 -16.99 16.51 34.11
C HIS A 434 -16.63 17.58 33.07
N ASP A 435 -15.92 18.63 33.49
CA ASP A 435 -15.63 19.81 32.67
C ASP A 435 -14.80 19.49 31.43
N ASP A 436 -13.89 18.52 31.52
CA ASP A 436 -13.05 17.98 30.46
C ASP A 436 -13.79 17.06 29.47
N HIS A 437 -15.11 16.90 29.65
CA HIS A 437 -15.99 16.18 28.72
C HIS A 437 -17.16 17.06 28.23
N VAL A 438 -17.84 17.77 29.13
CA VAL A 438 -18.90 18.71 28.75
C VAL A 438 -18.33 19.84 27.89
N GLY A 439 -17.22 20.44 28.34
CA GLY A 439 -16.48 21.47 27.63
C GLY A 439 -17.35 22.53 26.95
N ASP A 440 -17.19 22.64 25.64
CA ASP A 440 -17.84 23.62 24.78
C ASP A 440 -19.19 23.14 24.21
N ALA A 441 -19.77 22.05 24.73
CA ALA A 441 -20.97 21.44 24.15
C ALA A 441 -22.14 22.41 24.03
N VAL A 442 -22.36 23.26 25.05
CA VAL A 442 -23.44 24.27 25.04
C VAL A 442 -23.22 25.30 23.92
N SER A 443 -22.03 25.89 23.83
CA SER A 443 -21.74 26.95 22.85
C SER A 443 -21.81 26.44 21.42
N ILE A 444 -21.28 25.23 21.17
CA ILE A 444 -21.33 24.58 19.85
C ILE A 444 -22.77 24.18 19.50
N ALA A 445 -23.52 23.60 20.44
CA ALA A 445 -24.92 23.21 20.20
C ALA A 445 -25.79 24.41 19.86
N THR A 446 -25.67 25.53 20.59
CA THR A 446 -26.39 26.77 20.30
C THR A 446 -26.03 27.31 18.91
N ARG A 447 -24.73 27.40 18.59
CA ARG A 447 -24.27 27.97 17.31
C ARG A 447 -24.68 27.12 16.11
N CYS A 448 -24.53 25.80 16.20
CA CYS A 448 -24.77 24.89 15.09
C CYS A 448 -26.21 24.35 15.03
N GLY A 449 -27.03 24.61 16.06
CA GLY A 449 -28.36 24.02 16.19
C GLY A 449 -28.34 22.50 16.40
N ALA A 450 -27.22 21.98 16.93
CA ALA A 450 -26.94 20.56 17.10
C ALA A 450 -27.81 19.94 18.20
N ARG A 451 -28.09 18.64 18.08
CA ARG A 451 -28.75 17.85 19.12
C ARG A 451 -27.72 17.27 20.09
N VAL A 452 -27.94 17.43 21.39
CA VAL A 452 -27.06 16.92 22.44
C VAL A 452 -27.62 15.63 23.01
N TYR A 453 -26.81 14.58 23.05
CA TYR A 453 -27.11 13.27 23.62
C TYR A 453 -26.40 13.11 24.96
N ALA A 454 -27.16 12.87 26.01
CA ALA A 454 -26.66 12.74 27.38
C ALA A 454 -27.55 11.81 28.22
N THR A 455 -27.02 11.32 29.34
CA THR A 455 -27.81 10.59 30.34
C THR A 455 -28.79 11.51 31.06
N VAL A 456 -29.85 10.96 31.66
CA VAL A 456 -30.95 11.71 32.31
C VAL A 456 -30.46 12.82 33.23
N GLU A 457 -29.54 12.50 34.14
CA GLU A 457 -29.03 13.47 35.09
C GLU A 457 -28.03 14.43 34.43
N THR A 458 -27.16 13.94 33.54
CA THR A 458 -26.20 14.78 32.80
C THR A 458 -26.90 15.82 31.93
N ALA A 459 -28.09 15.52 31.41
CA ALA A 459 -28.92 16.45 30.66
C ALA A 459 -29.31 17.71 31.47
N SER A 460 -29.30 17.64 32.81
CA SER A 460 -29.58 18.79 33.68
C SER A 460 -28.52 19.90 33.62
N LEU A 461 -27.33 19.61 33.05
CA LEU A 461 -26.28 20.60 32.83
C LEU A 461 -26.58 21.55 31.66
N PHE A 462 -27.53 21.20 30.80
CA PHE A 462 -27.81 21.94 29.58
C PHE A 462 -29.00 22.90 29.75
N PRO A 463 -28.90 24.14 29.24
CA PRO A 463 -30.01 25.08 29.19
C PRO A 463 -31.21 24.54 28.39
N GLN A 464 -32.42 25.04 28.68
CA GLN A 464 -33.66 24.55 28.05
C GLN A 464 -33.70 24.78 26.53
N GLU A 465 -32.93 25.74 26.02
CA GLU A 465 -32.84 26.08 24.61
C GLU A 465 -32.05 25.05 23.79
N ILE A 466 -31.26 24.20 24.45
CA ILE A 466 -30.50 23.13 23.80
C ILE A 466 -31.44 21.98 23.43
N LYS A 467 -31.34 21.51 22.18
CA LYS A 467 -32.06 20.33 21.72
C LYS A 467 -31.46 19.08 22.36
N LEU A 468 -32.06 18.61 23.44
CA LEU A 468 -31.62 17.40 24.13
C LEU A 468 -32.29 16.15 23.57
N GLU A 469 -31.53 15.06 23.50
CA GLU A 469 -32.00 13.71 23.28
C GLU A 469 -31.48 12.84 24.44
N VAL A 470 -32.39 12.54 25.37
CA VAL A 470 -32.03 11.99 26.66
C VAL A 470 -32.13 10.46 26.63
N GLY A 471 -31.04 9.79 27.00
CA GLY A 471 -30.98 8.34 27.14
C GLY A 471 -30.56 7.90 28.54
N GLN A 472 -30.43 6.59 28.74
CA GLN A 472 -29.85 6.00 29.94
C GLN A 472 -29.16 4.68 29.60
N ILE A 473 -28.25 4.22 30.46
CA ILE A 473 -27.45 2.99 30.27
C ILE A 473 -28.32 1.81 29.79
N GLY A 474 -27.88 1.15 28.71
CA GLY A 474 -28.56 0.03 28.07
C GLY A 474 -29.61 0.45 27.03
N GLY A 475 -30.10 1.69 27.10
CA GLY A 475 -31.06 2.26 26.15
C GLY A 475 -30.43 2.58 24.80
N ALA A 476 -31.24 2.50 23.74
CA ALA A 476 -30.83 2.86 22.39
C ALA A 476 -31.87 3.74 21.70
N ILE A 477 -31.38 4.65 20.85
CA ILE A 477 -32.17 5.66 20.16
C ILE A 477 -31.87 5.54 18.67
N ARG A 478 -32.93 5.53 17.84
CA ARG A 478 -32.82 5.60 16.38
C ARG A 478 -32.76 7.07 15.95
N THR A 479 -31.92 7.36 14.97
CA THR A 479 -31.58 8.70 14.52
C THR A 479 -31.52 8.73 12.99
N ASP A 480 -31.51 9.92 12.40
CA ASP A 480 -31.43 10.05 10.94
C ASP A 480 -30.09 9.55 10.37
N PHE A 481 -29.02 9.60 11.17
CA PHE A 481 -27.71 9.06 10.82
C PHE A 481 -27.54 7.57 11.08
N GLY A 482 -28.46 6.93 11.83
CA GLY A 482 -28.40 5.52 12.19
C GLY A 482 -28.92 5.25 13.60
N ARG A 483 -28.06 4.76 14.50
CA ARG A 483 -28.48 4.37 15.85
C ARG A 483 -27.41 4.69 16.88
N VAL A 484 -27.83 5.08 18.08
CA VAL A 484 -26.94 5.23 19.23
C VAL A 484 -27.43 4.40 20.41
N LYS A 485 -26.53 3.70 21.09
CA LYS A 485 -26.79 3.00 22.35
C LYS A 485 -25.90 3.54 23.46
N PHE A 486 -26.48 3.78 24.62
CA PHE A 486 -25.78 4.20 25.83
C PHE A 486 -25.25 2.95 26.53
N LEU A 487 -23.96 2.94 26.84
CA LEU A 487 -23.26 1.79 27.40
C LEU A 487 -22.69 2.14 28.79
N PRO A 488 -22.63 1.17 29.72
CA PRO A 488 -22.11 1.42 31.05
C PRO A 488 -20.64 1.85 30.99
N ALA A 489 -20.29 2.86 31.77
CA ALA A 489 -18.91 3.24 32.08
C ALA A 489 -18.72 3.22 33.61
N LEU A 490 -17.61 2.63 34.07
CA LEU A 490 -17.25 2.61 35.49
C LEU A 490 -16.49 3.90 35.83
N HIS A 491 -17.24 4.99 35.98
CA HIS A 491 -16.72 6.32 36.30
C HIS A 491 -17.79 7.19 36.97
N GLY A 492 -17.37 8.26 37.65
CA GLY A 492 -18.29 9.26 38.20
C GLY A 492 -18.81 10.20 37.11
N SER A 493 -20.01 10.76 37.27
CA SER A 493 -20.56 11.70 36.26
C SER A 493 -20.36 13.17 36.59
N GLY A 494 -19.87 13.53 37.78
CA GLY A 494 -19.85 14.94 38.21
C GLY A 494 -21.24 15.55 38.50
N VAL A 495 -22.33 14.87 38.13
CA VAL A 495 -23.71 15.24 38.44
C VAL A 495 -24.27 14.30 39.50
N ALA A 496 -24.94 14.85 40.51
CA ALA A 496 -25.52 14.07 41.61
C ALA A 496 -26.54 13.05 41.07
N GLY A 497 -26.31 11.76 41.36
CA GLY A 497 -27.13 10.65 40.86
C GLY A 497 -26.86 10.27 39.40
N GLY A 498 -26.00 11.01 38.69
CA GLY A 498 -25.70 10.77 37.30
C GLY A 498 -24.71 9.65 37.09
N LEU A 499 -24.91 8.91 36.00
CA LEU A 499 -24.05 7.84 35.54
C LEU A 499 -23.23 8.30 34.33
N ALA A 500 -21.93 8.01 34.35
CA ALA A 500 -21.08 8.11 33.17
C ALA A 500 -21.45 7.01 32.18
N CYS A 501 -21.30 7.29 30.89
CA CYS A 501 -21.60 6.33 29.84
C CYS A 501 -20.60 6.36 28.69
N GLY A 502 -20.46 5.22 28.02
CA GLY A 502 -19.96 5.17 26.65
C GLY A 502 -21.12 5.20 25.64
N PHE A 503 -20.78 5.31 24.36
CA PHE A 503 -21.74 5.27 23.25
C PHE A 503 -21.32 4.21 22.22
N LEU A 504 -22.28 3.43 21.74
CA LEU A 504 -22.15 2.71 20.48
C LEU A 504 -22.91 3.47 19.40
N LEU A 505 -22.17 4.08 18.48
CA LEU A 505 -22.67 4.81 17.33
C LEU A 505 -22.67 3.91 16.10
N GLU A 506 -23.83 3.76 15.47
CA GLU A 506 -24.03 3.19 14.15
C GLU A 506 -24.29 4.32 13.15
N ILE A 507 -23.40 4.50 12.17
CA ILE A 507 -23.51 5.51 11.11
C ILE A 507 -23.03 4.93 9.78
N GLU A 508 -23.85 5.03 8.74
CA GLU A 508 -23.54 4.52 7.38
C GLU A 508 -22.98 3.09 7.37
N GLY A 509 -23.56 2.21 8.22
CA GLY A 509 -23.17 0.81 8.35
C GLY A 509 -21.88 0.55 9.14
N LYS A 510 -21.24 1.59 9.68
CA LYS A 510 -20.08 1.49 10.57
C LYS A 510 -20.49 1.54 12.04
N LYS A 511 -19.81 0.77 12.88
CA LYS A 511 -19.99 0.74 14.34
C LYS A 511 -18.77 1.31 15.07
N ILE A 512 -18.97 2.43 15.75
CA ILE A 512 -17.94 3.12 16.54
C ILE A 512 -18.33 3.02 18.02
N TYR A 513 -17.48 2.40 18.82
CA TYR A 513 -17.61 2.41 20.28
C TYR A 513 -16.76 3.53 20.86
N TYR A 514 -17.40 4.49 21.51
CA TYR A 514 -16.76 5.53 22.30
C TYR A 514 -16.91 5.18 23.78
N ALA A 515 -15.80 4.90 24.47
CA ALA A 515 -15.87 4.42 25.85
C ALA A 515 -16.18 5.53 26.88
N GLY A 516 -15.92 6.80 26.55
CA GLY A 516 -15.80 7.87 27.53
C GLY A 516 -14.68 7.55 28.55
N ASP A 517 -14.77 8.19 29.71
CA ASP A 517 -13.93 7.83 30.85
C ASP A 517 -14.51 6.62 31.56
N THR A 518 -13.69 5.59 31.69
CA THR A 518 -14.09 4.34 32.34
C THR A 518 -12.86 3.59 32.83
N GLY A 519 -13.01 2.87 33.95
CA GLY A 519 -12.16 1.73 34.28
C GLY A 519 -12.53 0.48 33.46
N LEU A 520 -11.74 -0.59 33.59
CA LEU A 520 -12.05 -1.87 32.97
C LEU A 520 -13.32 -2.47 33.58
N SER A 521 -14.25 -2.90 32.74
CA SER A 521 -15.51 -3.52 33.16
C SER A 521 -15.77 -4.81 32.40
N VAL A 522 -16.35 -5.81 33.08
CA VAL A 522 -16.79 -7.06 32.44
C VAL A 522 -17.88 -6.82 31.39
N GLU A 523 -18.67 -5.75 31.54
CA GLU A 523 -19.71 -5.38 30.57
C GLU A 523 -19.16 -5.16 29.15
N MET A 524 -17.88 -4.81 29.04
CA MET A 524 -17.21 -4.66 27.74
C MET A 524 -17.18 -5.96 26.94
N SER A 525 -17.29 -7.15 27.57
CA SER A 525 -17.34 -8.42 26.85
C SER A 525 -18.61 -8.61 26.02
N LEU A 526 -19.69 -7.90 26.38
CA LEU A 526 -20.94 -7.93 25.60
C LEU A 526 -20.77 -7.26 24.22
N LEU A 527 -19.71 -6.46 24.03
CA LEU A 527 -19.46 -5.75 22.77
C LEU A 527 -18.82 -6.63 21.69
N ALA A 528 -18.30 -7.81 22.03
CA ALA A 528 -17.76 -8.76 21.05
C ALA A 528 -18.79 -9.13 19.97
N GLU A 529 -20.06 -9.29 20.35
CA GLU A 529 -21.14 -9.63 19.43
C GLU A 529 -21.54 -8.47 18.50
N GLU A 530 -21.20 -7.23 18.89
CA GLU A 530 -21.54 -6.05 18.11
C GLU A 530 -20.67 -5.90 16.85
N LYS A 531 -19.51 -6.57 16.79
CA LYS A 531 -18.53 -6.48 15.68
C LYS A 531 -18.09 -5.05 15.41
N ILE A 532 -17.56 -4.41 16.46
CA ILE A 532 -17.14 -3.01 16.44
C ILE A 532 -16.05 -2.77 15.37
N ASP A 533 -16.25 -1.77 14.51
CA ASP A 533 -15.25 -1.38 13.52
C ASP A 533 -14.12 -0.57 14.17
N VAL A 534 -14.47 0.41 15.02
CA VAL A 534 -13.51 1.24 15.76
C VAL A 534 -13.92 1.37 17.21
N ALA A 535 -13.00 1.09 18.14
CA ALA A 535 -13.13 1.40 19.56
C ALA A 535 -12.21 2.55 19.95
N LEU A 536 -12.77 3.60 20.55
CA LEU A 536 -12.07 4.76 21.11
C LEU A 536 -11.95 4.52 22.63
N LEU A 537 -10.74 4.20 23.11
CA LEU A 537 -10.52 3.71 24.48
C LEU A 537 -9.54 4.61 25.25
N PRO A 538 -9.84 5.01 26.49
CA PRO A 538 -8.90 5.78 27.30
C PRO A 538 -7.72 4.91 27.74
N ILE A 539 -6.52 5.49 27.80
CA ILE A 539 -5.31 4.81 28.30
C ILE A 539 -4.59 5.56 29.41
N GLY A 540 -5.16 6.64 29.95
CA GLY A 540 -4.51 7.59 30.88
C GLY A 540 -4.21 7.07 32.29
N ASP A 541 -4.63 5.85 32.65
CA ASP A 541 -4.43 5.21 33.96
C ASP A 541 -5.10 5.94 35.12
N ARG A 542 -4.48 6.95 35.75
CA ARG A 542 -4.89 7.52 37.04
C ARG A 542 -6.40 7.77 37.24
N PHE A 543 -7.12 8.18 36.21
CA PHE A 543 -8.57 8.46 36.25
C PHE A 543 -9.41 7.49 35.39
N THR A 544 -8.77 6.69 34.52
CA THR A 544 -9.39 5.85 33.49
C THR A 544 -8.75 4.46 33.46
N MET A 545 -8.88 3.69 32.38
CA MET A 545 -7.98 2.56 32.15
C MET A 545 -6.56 3.05 31.87
N GLY A 546 -5.56 2.34 32.38
CA GLY A 546 -4.18 2.39 31.89
C GLY A 546 -3.96 1.46 30.70
N PRO A 547 -2.78 1.47 30.06
CA PRO A 547 -2.51 0.64 28.87
C PRO A 547 -2.75 -0.87 29.08
N GLU A 548 -2.38 -1.42 30.24
CA GLU A 548 -2.62 -2.83 30.59
C GLU A 548 -4.11 -3.19 30.62
N ASP A 549 -4.93 -2.36 31.26
CA ASP A 549 -6.37 -2.61 31.38
C ASP A 549 -7.10 -2.31 30.06
N ALA A 550 -6.66 -1.30 29.31
CA ALA A 550 -7.16 -1.05 27.97
C ALA A 550 -6.88 -2.24 27.03
N LEU A 551 -5.73 -2.91 27.14
CA LEU A 551 -5.46 -4.15 26.38
C LEU A 551 -6.45 -5.26 26.75
N ARG A 552 -6.81 -5.40 28.04
CA ARG A 552 -7.82 -6.37 28.48
C ARG A 552 -9.20 -6.01 27.93
N ALA A 553 -9.54 -4.72 27.89
CA ALA A 553 -10.76 -4.24 27.24
C ALA A 553 -10.77 -4.59 25.74
N VAL A 554 -9.67 -4.41 25.02
CA VAL A 554 -9.57 -4.80 23.60
C VAL A 554 -9.86 -6.28 23.40
N ARG A 555 -9.33 -7.16 24.27
CA ARG A 555 -9.64 -8.60 24.23
C ARG A 555 -11.12 -8.92 24.45
N MET A 556 -11.78 -8.16 25.33
CA MET A 556 -13.21 -8.33 25.62
C MET A 556 -14.09 -7.81 24.49
N ILE A 557 -13.73 -6.68 23.88
CA ILE A 557 -14.52 -6.00 22.85
C ILE A 557 -14.30 -6.62 21.46
N ALA A 558 -13.09 -7.16 21.20
CA ALA A 558 -12.65 -7.67 19.91
C ALA A 558 -12.95 -6.74 18.71
N PRO A 559 -12.58 -5.43 18.77
CA PRO A 559 -12.84 -4.50 17.67
C PRO A 559 -11.86 -4.74 16.51
N LYS A 560 -12.21 -4.30 15.29
CA LYS A 560 -11.28 -4.34 14.15
C LYS A 560 -10.13 -3.35 14.36
N THR A 561 -10.45 -2.13 14.79
CA THR A 561 -9.49 -1.04 15.02
C THR A 561 -9.68 -0.44 16.42
N VAL A 562 -8.58 -0.04 17.06
CA VAL A 562 -8.56 0.67 18.34
C VAL A 562 -7.83 1.99 18.17
N ILE A 563 -8.39 3.07 18.71
CA ILE A 563 -7.71 4.36 18.81
C ILE A 563 -7.60 4.70 20.30
N PRO A 564 -6.38 4.84 20.86
CA PRO A 564 -6.20 5.28 22.23
C PRO A 564 -6.53 6.77 22.38
N MET A 565 -7.16 7.14 23.49
CA MET A 565 -7.51 8.52 23.85
C MET A 565 -7.22 8.81 25.33
N HIS A 566 -7.50 10.03 25.77
CA HIS A 566 -7.41 10.45 27.18
C HIS A 566 -6.03 10.13 27.81
N TYR A 567 -4.95 10.58 27.15
CA TYR A 567 -3.57 10.46 27.62
C TYR A 567 -2.75 11.70 27.22
N ASN A 568 -1.63 11.95 27.90
CA ASN A 568 -0.66 13.03 27.63
C ASN A 568 -1.19 14.48 27.64
N THR A 569 -2.47 14.71 27.96
CA THR A 569 -3.02 16.07 28.07
C THR A 569 -2.68 16.78 29.38
N MET A 570 -2.32 16.00 30.41
CA MET A 570 -1.84 16.51 31.69
C MET A 570 -0.80 15.54 32.28
N PRO A 571 0.16 16.02 33.10
CA PRO A 571 1.22 15.17 33.65
C PRO A 571 0.74 13.89 34.35
N PRO A 572 -0.38 13.88 35.10
CA PRO A 572 -0.85 12.66 35.78
C PRO A 572 -1.34 11.53 34.86
N ILE A 573 -1.53 11.77 33.57
CA ILE A 573 -2.00 10.78 32.58
C ILE A 573 -0.98 10.57 31.45
N GLU A 574 0.30 10.84 31.72
CA GLU A 574 1.38 10.62 30.77
C GLU A 574 1.56 9.12 30.48
N GLN A 575 1.52 8.75 29.20
CA GLN A 575 1.56 7.37 28.70
C GLN A 575 2.30 7.31 27.37
N ASP A 576 2.84 6.12 27.05
CA ASP A 576 3.40 5.81 25.74
C ASP A 576 2.38 5.02 24.89
N PRO A 577 1.70 5.67 23.92
CA PRO A 577 0.70 5.00 23.09
C PRO A 577 1.32 4.00 22.09
N LEU A 578 2.62 4.10 21.78
CA LEU A 578 3.30 3.17 20.88
C LEU A 578 3.58 1.83 21.58
N VAL A 579 3.89 1.86 22.88
CA VAL A 579 3.98 0.65 23.70
C VAL A 579 2.62 -0.03 23.82
N PHE A 580 1.55 0.73 24.04
CA PHE A 580 0.19 0.19 24.01
C PHE A 580 -0.13 -0.47 22.67
N LYS A 581 0.12 0.23 21.55
CA LYS A 581 -0.05 -0.29 20.19
C LYS A 581 0.68 -1.61 19.98
N GLN A 582 1.96 -1.66 20.32
CA GLN A 582 2.78 -2.87 20.15
C GLN A 582 2.16 -4.05 20.92
N ARG A 583 1.82 -3.86 22.20
CA ARG A 583 1.28 -4.94 23.03
C ARG A 583 -0.09 -5.45 22.57
N VAL A 584 -0.95 -4.56 22.05
CA VAL A 584 -2.26 -4.94 21.52
C VAL A 584 -2.12 -5.72 20.21
N GLU A 585 -1.30 -5.24 19.28
CA GLU A 585 -1.10 -5.89 17.98
C GLU A 585 -0.32 -7.21 18.09
N GLU A 586 0.47 -7.40 19.16
CA GLU A 586 1.11 -8.68 19.48
C GLU A 586 0.12 -9.68 20.11
N ALA A 587 -0.90 -9.22 20.82
CA ALA A 587 -1.75 -10.05 21.65
C ALA A 587 -3.17 -10.28 21.11
N THR A 588 -3.57 -9.56 20.06
CA THR A 588 -4.92 -9.58 19.47
C THR A 588 -4.86 -9.32 17.97
N ASP A 589 -5.95 -9.63 17.25
CA ASP A 589 -6.10 -9.31 15.82
C ASP A 589 -6.50 -7.84 15.57
N ALA A 590 -6.68 -7.04 16.63
CA ALA A 590 -7.09 -5.64 16.50
C ALA A 590 -5.92 -4.78 16.03
N GLN A 591 -6.17 -3.93 15.03
CA GLN A 591 -5.21 -2.91 14.60
C GLN A 591 -5.27 -1.71 15.55
N VAL A 592 -4.13 -1.20 16.01
CA VAL A 592 -4.10 0.05 16.79
C VAL A 592 -3.67 1.21 15.91
N VAL A 593 -4.47 2.26 15.86
CA VAL A 593 -4.16 3.51 15.16
C VAL A 593 -3.96 4.60 16.20
N VAL A 594 -2.70 4.99 16.41
CA VAL A 594 -2.36 6.14 17.27
C VAL A 594 -2.48 7.38 16.39
N LEU A 595 -3.51 8.19 16.66
CA LEU A 595 -3.72 9.46 15.95
C LEU A 595 -3.00 10.58 16.67
N ASP A 596 -2.25 11.38 15.90
CA ASP A 596 -1.82 12.68 16.38
C ASP A 596 -3.03 13.61 16.51
N ILE A 597 -2.93 14.59 17.41
CA ILE A 597 -3.96 15.61 17.58
C ILE A 597 -4.18 16.36 16.26
N GLY A 598 -5.41 16.34 15.76
CA GLY A 598 -5.83 16.93 14.49
C GLY A 598 -5.86 15.96 13.32
N GLU A 599 -5.27 14.77 13.46
CA GLU A 599 -5.22 13.75 12.42
C GLU A 599 -6.61 13.13 12.14
N ILE A 600 -6.79 12.65 10.90
CA ILE A 600 -8.03 12.08 10.39
C ILE A 600 -7.76 10.65 9.90
N MET A 601 -8.62 9.71 10.32
CA MET A 601 -8.70 8.36 9.80
C MET A 601 -10.01 8.17 9.03
N SER A 602 -9.95 7.60 7.82
CA SER A 602 -11.13 7.17 7.05
C SER A 602 -11.47 5.70 7.31
N MET A 603 -12.77 5.37 7.33
CA MET A 603 -13.30 4.03 7.62
C MET A 603 -14.05 3.39 6.46
#